data_AF-A0A2E6D5E7-F1
#
_entry.id   AF-A0A2E6D5E7-F1
#
_cell.length_a   1.000
_cell.length_b   1.000
_cell.length_c   1.000
_cell.angle_alpha   90.00
_cell.angle_beta   90.00
_cell.angle_gamma   90.00
#
_symmetry.space_group_name_H-M   'P 1'
#
loop_
_entity.id
_entity.type
_entity.pdbx_description
1 polymer ?
#
loop_
_entity_poly.entity_id
_entity_poly.type
_entity_poly.pdbx_seq_one_letter_code
_entity_poly.pdbx_strand_id
1 'polypeptide(L)'
;HAYALDFLLRIRALDQVPSKQKKKVDKKITWLTETLQETEIPTTGGWNYSRSGSSRRGRRSAEPRPSPASPFMTSPTLLALFEAHAQGEEVDSAVVERALDALEGCRTAQDGYPYTTGGGRDEMPGCTARTPVTEVALALAGRGDVDRLRGAVEAFNEHWAELEVRRCRGGTHIGDYGIAPYYVMYGHRYVAMAIELLPEAERAEHRVRLYTHLFEIQGMEKNGDAGEGEEAPPFFNEPDPGSWNDRVFPRSRSYGTACAMLALLQPGLPLPAAWEPAATEDE
;
A
#
# COMPACT_ATOMS: atom_id res chain seq x y z
N HIS A 1 5.00 -11.02 2.58
CA HIS A 1 3.95 -11.93 3.03
C HIS A 1 2.57 -11.40 2.69
N ALA A 2 2.20 -10.18 3.12
CA ALA A 2 0.90 -9.55 2.82
C ALA A 2 0.42 -9.72 1.36
N TYR A 3 1.20 -9.27 0.37
CA TYR A 3 0.80 -9.42 -1.05
C TYR A 3 0.71 -10.86 -1.57
N ALA A 4 1.44 -11.79 -0.97
CA ALA A 4 1.30 -13.20 -1.32
C ALA A 4 -0.01 -13.77 -0.75
N LEU A 5 -0.37 -13.36 0.48
CA LEU A 5 -1.63 -13.75 1.11
C LEU A 5 -2.81 -13.19 0.32
N ASP A 6 -2.82 -11.88 0.07
CA ASP A 6 -3.81 -11.18 -0.77
C ASP A 6 -4.03 -11.88 -2.13
N PHE A 7 -2.94 -12.17 -2.86
CA PHE A 7 -3.03 -12.91 -4.11
C PHE A 7 -3.66 -14.30 -3.97
N LEU A 8 -3.21 -15.10 -2.99
CA LEU A 8 -3.70 -16.46 -2.81
C LEU A 8 -5.17 -16.51 -2.36
N LEU A 9 -5.56 -15.60 -1.47
CA LEU A 9 -6.96 -15.41 -1.06
C LEU A 9 -7.83 -15.01 -2.24
N ARG A 10 -7.34 -14.11 -3.10
CA ARG A 10 -8.08 -13.66 -4.28
C ARG A 10 -8.31 -14.78 -5.29
N ILE A 11 -7.28 -15.56 -5.62
CA ILE A 11 -7.46 -16.69 -6.55
C ILE A 11 -8.32 -17.81 -5.95
N ARG A 12 -8.33 -17.96 -4.62
CA ARG A 12 -9.23 -18.87 -3.90
C ARG A 12 -10.69 -18.41 -4.03
N ALA A 13 -10.97 -17.14 -3.75
CA ALA A 13 -12.31 -16.56 -3.88
C ALA A 13 -12.88 -16.63 -5.32
N LEU A 14 -12.01 -16.52 -6.33
CA LEU A 14 -12.40 -16.64 -7.74
C LEU A 14 -12.52 -18.10 -8.25
N ASP A 15 -12.31 -19.09 -7.38
CA ASP A 15 -12.18 -20.53 -7.71
C ASP A 15 -11.21 -20.79 -8.88
N GLN A 16 -10.13 -20.01 -8.97
CA GLN A 16 -9.10 -20.11 -10.00
C GLN A 16 -7.89 -20.96 -9.54
N VAL A 17 -7.95 -21.53 -8.35
CA VAL A 17 -6.88 -22.43 -7.87
C VAL A 17 -6.97 -23.76 -8.62
N PRO A 18 -5.92 -24.19 -9.35
CA PRO A 18 -5.93 -25.48 -10.02
C PRO A 18 -6.21 -26.61 -9.03
N SER A 19 -7.07 -27.57 -9.40
CA SER A 19 -7.53 -28.65 -8.51
C SER A 19 -6.40 -29.39 -7.80
N LYS A 20 -5.28 -29.65 -8.49
CA LYS A 20 -4.07 -30.31 -7.95
C LYS A 20 -3.29 -29.46 -6.94
N GLN A 21 -3.54 -28.15 -6.88
CA GLN A 21 -2.85 -27.20 -6.02
C GLN A 21 -3.70 -26.74 -4.82
N LYS A 22 -5.02 -26.99 -4.79
CA LYS A 22 -5.95 -26.51 -3.74
C LYS A 22 -5.39 -26.68 -2.33
N LYS A 23 -5.09 -27.92 -1.92
CA LYS A 23 -4.51 -28.22 -0.60
C LYS A 23 -3.20 -27.49 -0.29
N LYS A 24 -2.35 -27.24 -1.30
CA LYS A 24 -1.08 -26.52 -1.12
C LYS A 24 -1.30 -25.03 -0.97
N VAL A 25 -2.27 -24.48 -1.70
CA VAL A 25 -2.68 -23.09 -1.58
C VAL A 25 -3.32 -22.85 -0.22
N ASP A 26 -4.27 -23.69 0.21
CA ASP A 26 -4.91 -23.57 1.53
C ASP A 26 -3.87 -23.61 2.65
N LYS A 27 -2.97 -24.60 2.63
CA LYS A 27 -1.87 -24.68 3.60
C LYS A 27 -0.96 -23.44 3.56
N LYS A 28 -0.76 -22.83 2.39
CA LYS A 28 0.08 -21.63 2.26
C LYS A 28 -0.64 -20.38 2.75
N ILE A 29 -1.95 -20.28 2.55
CA ILE A 29 -2.79 -19.22 3.11
C ILE A 29 -2.70 -19.26 4.63
N THR A 30 -3.03 -20.39 5.27
CA THR A 30 -2.94 -20.55 6.73
C THR A 30 -1.55 -20.18 7.25
N TRP A 31 -0.49 -20.71 6.65
CA TRP A 31 0.88 -20.36 7.05
C TRP A 31 1.19 -18.86 6.89
N LEU A 32 0.71 -18.21 5.83
CA LEU A 32 0.93 -16.77 5.62
C LEU A 32 0.14 -15.93 6.65
N THR A 33 -1.09 -16.33 6.98
CA THR A 33 -1.91 -15.71 8.02
C THR A 33 -1.23 -15.79 9.38
N GLU A 34 -0.77 -16.99 9.78
CA GLU A 34 0.03 -17.20 11.00
C GLU A 34 1.31 -16.37 10.99
N THR A 35 2.07 -16.42 9.89
CA THR A 35 3.35 -15.69 9.77
C THR A 35 3.17 -14.17 9.92
N LEU A 36 2.09 -13.61 9.38
CA LEU A 36 1.82 -12.18 9.53
C LEU A 36 1.54 -11.84 10.98
N GLN A 37 0.74 -12.63 11.69
CA GLN A 37 0.48 -12.44 13.11
C GLN A 37 1.75 -12.56 13.96
N GLU A 38 2.56 -13.59 13.73
CA GLU A 38 3.84 -13.81 14.44
C GLU A 38 4.87 -12.70 14.21
N THR A 39 4.78 -11.98 13.09
CA THR A 39 5.73 -10.93 12.72
C THR A 39 5.24 -9.51 13.00
N GLU A 40 4.08 -9.37 13.64
CA GLU A 40 3.64 -8.10 14.21
C GLU A 40 4.71 -7.56 15.19
N ILE A 41 4.83 -6.24 15.29
CA ILE A 41 5.71 -5.56 16.24
C ILE A 41 4.89 -5.27 17.51
N PRO A 42 4.95 -6.10 18.57
CA PRO A 42 3.94 -6.04 19.63
C PRO A 42 4.03 -4.76 20.46
N THR A 43 5.20 -4.10 20.48
CA THR A 43 5.42 -2.87 21.24
C THR A 43 4.78 -1.65 20.60
N THR A 44 4.57 -1.65 19.29
CA THR A 44 3.98 -0.51 18.57
C THR A 44 2.66 -0.84 17.90
N GLY A 45 2.29 -2.13 17.81
CA GLY A 45 1.28 -2.61 16.87
C GLY A 45 1.78 -2.54 15.43
N GLY A 46 1.30 -3.42 14.56
CA GLY A 46 1.54 -3.37 13.11
C GLY A 46 2.90 -3.89 12.64
N TRP A 47 3.31 -3.52 11.41
CA TRP A 47 4.46 -4.12 10.71
C TRP A 47 5.40 -3.09 10.11
N ASN A 48 6.69 -3.46 9.98
CA ASN A 48 7.67 -2.71 9.21
C ASN A 48 8.68 -3.68 8.56
N TYR A 49 9.17 -3.37 7.36
CA TYR A 49 10.27 -4.11 6.73
C TYR A 49 11.64 -3.62 7.19
N SER A 50 11.74 -2.39 7.69
CA SER A 50 12.98 -1.79 8.15
C SER A 50 13.34 -2.26 9.56
N ARG A 51 14.64 -2.46 9.79
CA ARG A 51 15.20 -2.82 11.10
C ARG A 51 16.24 -1.79 11.52
N SER A 52 16.04 -1.19 12.69
CA SER A 52 17.01 -0.31 13.33
C SER A 52 18.27 -1.11 13.73
N GLY A 53 19.45 -0.49 13.63
CA GLY A 53 20.74 -1.13 13.92
C GLY A 53 21.45 -1.80 12.73
N SER A 54 20.79 -1.94 11.57
CA SER A 54 21.40 -2.54 10.37
C SER A 54 22.19 -1.56 9.49
N SER A 55 21.98 -0.25 9.64
CA SER A 55 22.65 0.76 8.81
C SER A 55 22.80 2.12 9.51
N ARG A 56 23.75 2.22 10.44
CA ARG A 56 24.51 3.46 10.61
C ARG A 56 25.93 3.18 10.17
N ARG A 57 26.42 4.02 9.24
CA ARG A 57 27.81 4.08 8.77
C ARG A 57 28.79 3.55 9.84
N GLY A 58 29.28 2.33 9.64
CA GLY A 58 30.47 1.80 10.31
C GLY A 58 30.34 1.27 11.75
N ARG A 59 29.17 1.15 12.38
CA ARG A 59 29.06 0.43 13.67
C ARG A 59 28.05 -0.72 13.62
N ARG A 60 28.54 -1.90 13.25
CA ARG A 60 27.90 -3.19 13.52
C ARG A 60 28.05 -3.50 15.01
N SER A 61 27.15 -3.03 15.87
CA SER A 61 27.24 -3.39 17.30
C SER A 61 25.91 -3.46 18.06
N ALA A 62 24.77 -3.53 17.38
CA ALA A 62 23.51 -3.83 18.05
C ALA A 62 22.76 -4.91 17.26
N GLU A 63 22.17 -5.87 17.98
CA GLU A 63 21.21 -6.79 17.38
C GLU A 63 20.13 -5.99 16.64
N PRO A 64 19.78 -6.38 15.40
CA PRO A 64 18.78 -5.67 14.62
C PRO A 64 17.44 -5.66 15.36
N ARG A 65 16.97 -4.48 15.75
CA ARG A 65 15.65 -4.30 16.38
C ARG A 65 14.65 -3.87 15.31
N PRO A 66 13.39 -4.33 15.35
CA PRO A 66 12.35 -3.79 14.47
C PRO A 66 12.31 -2.26 14.59
N SER A 67 12.22 -1.56 13.46
CA SER A 67 11.77 -0.16 13.49
C SER A 67 10.29 -0.12 13.91
N PRO A 68 9.77 0.99 14.45
CA PRO A 68 8.34 1.11 14.72
C PRO A 68 7.52 0.84 13.47
N ALA A 69 6.26 0.41 13.60
CA ALA A 69 5.42 0.07 12.45
C ALA A 69 5.31 1.21 11.43
N SER A 70 4.99 0.83 10.19
CA SER A 70 4.82 1.75 9.08
C SER A 70 3.40 1.62 8.51
N PRO A 71 2.65 2.72 8.34
CA PRO A 71 1.35 2.69 7.66
C PRO A 71 1.41 2.07 6.26
N PHE A 72 2.54 2.24 5.56
CA PHE A 72 2.80 1.63 4.25
C PHE A 72 2.76 0.09 4.27
N MET A 73 3.21 -0.52 5.37
CA MET A 73 3.23 -1.97 5.55
C MET A 73 1.99 -2.47 6.30
N THR A 74 1.53 -1.70 7.28
CA THR A 74 0.49 -2.09 8.23
C THR A 74 -0.87 -2.13 7.56
N SER A 75 -1.24 -1.07 6.84
CA SER A 75 -2.54 -0.98 6.16
C SER A 75 -2.79 -2.14 5.18
N PRO A 76 -1.90 -2.45 4.21
CA PRO A 76 -2.12 -3.59 3.32
C PRO A 76 -2.00 -4.96 4.00
N THR A 77 -1.32 -5.03 5.15
CA THR A 77 -1.30 -6.27 5.95
C THR A 77 -2.64 -6.49 6.63
N LEU A 78 -3.25 -5.45 7.20
CA LEU A 78 -4.60 -5.49 7.76
C LEU A 78 -5.62 -5.92 6.71
N LEU A 79 -5.61 -5.30 5.52
CA LEU A 79 -6.54 -5.70 4.44
C LEU A 79 -6.41 -7.18 4.06
N ALA A 80 -5.20 -7.73 4.04
CA ALA A 80 -4.99 -9.15 3.76
C ALA A 80 -5.47 -10.04 4.92
N LEU A 81 -5.36 -9.60 6.17
CA LEU A 81 -5.88 -10.31 7.34
C LEU A 81 -7.42 -10.24 7.43
N PHE A 82 -8.03 -9.13 7.04
CA PHE A 82 -9.49 -9.01 6.98
C PHE A 82 -10.05 -10.00 5.96
N GLU A 83 -9.44 -10.06 4.77
CA GLU A 83 -9.82 -11.03 3.75
C GLU A 83 -9.57 -12.48 4.19
N ALA A 84 -8.48 -12.74 4.93
CA ALA A 84 -8.22 -14.07 5.49
C ALA A 84 -9.32 -14.49 6.46
N HIS A 85 -9.68 -13.59 7.39
CA HIS A 85 -10.75 -13.80 8.37
C HIS A 85 -12.11 -14.03 7.70
N ALA A 86 -12.49 -13.19 6.73
CA ALA A 86 -13.73 -13.33 5.98
C ALA A 86 -13.83 -14.65 5.20
N GLN A 87 -12.68 -15.26 4.87
CA GLN A 87 -12.62 -16.58 4.24
C GLN A 87 -12.39 -17.73 5.24
N GLY A 88 -12.52 -17.48 6.55
CA GLY A 88 -12.49 -18.48 7.62
C GLY A 88 -11.11 -18.86 8.15
N GLU A 89 -10.06 -18.07 7.86
CA GLU A 89 -8.78 -18.25 8.55
C GLU A 89 -8.83 -17.64 9.96
N GLU A 90 -8.12 -18.27 10.90
CA GLU A 90 -7.99 -17.77 12.27
C GLU A 90 -7.10 -16.52 12.31
N VAL A 91 -7.68 -15.41 12.76
CA VAL A 91 -7.01 -14.12 12.92
C VAL A 91 -7.28 -13.59 14.33
N ASP A 92 -6.24 -13.46 15.13
CA ASP A 92 -6.30 -12.91 16.48
C ASP A 92 -6.74 -11.44 16.44
N SER A 93 -7.91 -11.17 17.01
CA SER A 93 -8.46 -9.82 17.09
C SER A 93 -7.54 -8.86 17.83
N ALA A 94 -6.77 -9.33 18.82
CA ALA A 94 -5.85 -8.47 19.56
C ALA A 94 -4.68 -7.97 18.68
N VAL A 95 -4.23 -8.77 17.71
CA VAL A 95 -3.21 -8.35 16.71
C VAL A 95 -3.78 -7.26 15.81
N VAL A 96 -5.02 -7.45 15.35
CA VAL A 96 -5.72 -6.48 14.49
C VAL A 96 -5.95 -5.16 15.23
N GLU A 97 -6.48 -5.20 16.45
CA GLU A 97 -6.77 -4.00 17.24
C GLU A 97 -5.50 -3.18 17.54
N ARG A 98 -4.40 -3.83 17.94
CA ARG A 98 -3.13 -3.10 18.15
C ARG A 98 -2.63 -2.43 16.88
N ALA A 99 -2.75 -3.08 15.73
CA ALA A 99 -2.33 -2.52 14.46
C ALA A 99 -3.22 -1.34 14.03
N LEU A 100 -4.54 -1.41 14.28
CA LEU A 100 -5.47 -0.31 14.04
C LEU A 100 -5.20 0.88 14.99
N ASP A 101 -4.98 0.61 16.27
CA ASP A 101 -4.57 1.63 17.26
C ASP A 101 -3.28 2.35 16.83
N ALA A 102 -2.32 1.61 16.28
CA ALA A 102 -1.06 2.16 15.80
C ALA A 102 -1.26 3.11 14.60
N LEU A 103 -2.19 2.78 13.69
CA LEU A 103 -2.53 3.63 12.55
C LEU A 103 -3.25 4.89 13.01
N GLU A 104 -4.27 4.77 13.85
CA GLU A 104 -5.00 5.92 14.37
C GLU A 104 -4.13 6.86 15.20
N GLY A 105 -3.31 6.29 16.09
CA GLY A 105 -2.44 7.05 16.97
C GLY A 105 -1.34 7.85 16.24
N CYS A 106 -1.05 7.52 14.98
CA CYS A 106 -0.07 8.24 14.17
C CYS A 106 -0.65 9.22 13.17
N ARG A 107 -1.99 9.33 13.09
CA ARG A 107 -2.67 10.28 12.22
C ARG A 107 -2.28 11.72 12.58
N THR A 108 -1.93 12.53 11.58
CA THR A 108 -1.54 13.93 11.79
C THR A 108 -2.77 14.85 11.87
N ALA A 109 -2.56 16.09 12.28
CA ALA A 109 -3.61 17.12 12.33
C ALA A 109 -4.16 17.51 10.94
N GLN A 110 -3.48 17.14 9.86
CA GLN A 110 -3.91 17.33 8.47
C GLN A 110 -4.39 16.02 7.84
N ASP A 111 -4.81 15.05 8.67
CA ASP A 111 -5.29 13.73 8.24
C ASP A 111 -4.29 12.94 7.36
N GLY A 112 -3.01 13.23 7.52
CA GLY A 112 -1.90 12.51 6.89
C GLY A 112 -1.39 11.36 7.76
N TYR A 113 -0.65 10.44 7.13
CA TYR A 113 -0.03 9.31 7.83
C TYR A 113 1.48 9.26 7.58
N PRO A 114 2.29 9.48 8.64
CA PRO A 114 3.73 9.52 8.51
C PRO A 114 4.27 8.14 8.12
N TYR A 115 5.51 8.09 7.64
CA TYR A 115 6.17 6.83 7.28
C TYR A 115 6.22 5.81 8.44
N THR A 116 6.24 6.28 9.69
CA THR A 116 6.30 5.43 10.87
C THR A 116 5.35 5.87 11.98
N THR A 117 4.79 4.91 12.69
CA THR A 117 3.90 5.14 13.85
C THR A 117 4.65 5.71 15.05
N GLY A 118 5.98 5.64 15.07
CA GLY A 118 6.83 6.23 16.10
C GLY A 118 6.99 7.76 16.04
N GLY A 119 6.21 8.43 15.18
CA GLY A 119 6.22 9.88 14.98
C GLY A 119 7.04 10.35 13.77
N GLY A 120 6.80 11.59 13.36
CA GLY A 120 7.45 12.24 12.22
C GLY A 120 6.70 13.50 11.79
N ARG A 121 7.35 14.38 11.02
CA ARG A 121 6.71 15.58 10.40
C ARG A 121 6.34 15.33 8.94
N ASP A 122 6.02 14.08 8.62
CA ASP A 122 5.71 13.65 7.27
C ASP A 122 4.25 13.99 6.97
N GLU A 123 4.04 15.25 6.61
CA GLU A 123 2.75 15.84 6.25
C GLU A 123 2.53 15.74 4.74
N MET A 124 1.36 16.21 4.27
CA MET A 124 1.15 16.39 2.85
C MET A 124 2.20 17.37 2.29
N PRO A 125 2.71 17.11 1.07
CA PRO A 125 2.38 16.03 0.15
C PRO A 125 3.12 14.70 0.40
N GLY A 126 4.05 14.65 1.35
CA GLY A 126 4.94 13.50 1.61
C GLY A 126 4.23 12.17 1.88
N CYS A 127 3.05 12.23 2.51
CA CYS A 127 2.22 11.07 2.83
C CYS A 127 1.07 10.78 1.85
N THR A 128 0.93 11.56 0.76
CA THR A 128 -0.23 11.47 -0.14
C THR A 128 -0.49 10.08 -0.72
N ALA A 129 0.56 9.31 -1.01
CA ALA A 129 0.43 7.95 -1.53
C ALA A 129 0.15 6.87 -0.46
N ARG A 130 0.33 7.19 0.83
CA ARG A 130 0.11 6.26 1.96
C ARG A 130 -1.26 6.46 2.59
N THR A 131 -1.73 7.71 2.68
CA THR A 131 -2.99 8.06 3.33
C THR A 131 -4.20 7.24 2.81
N PRO A 132 -4.41 7.04 1.49
CA PRO A 132 -5.59 6.33 0.98
C PRO A 132 -5.73 4.91 1.52
N VAL A 133 -4.65 4.12 1.56
CA VAL A 133 -4.75 2.74 2.05
C VAL A 133 -5.03 2.68 3.55
N THR A 134 -4.55 3.67 4.30
CA THR A 134 -4.73 3.72 5.74
C THR A 134 -6.17 4.09 6.09
N GLU A 135 -6.74 5.08 5.41
CA GLU A 135 -8.16 5.41 5.57
C GLU A 135 -9.07 4.29 5.08
N VAL A 136 -8.69 3.56 4.02
CA VAL A 136 -9.42 2.34 3.61
C VAL A 136 -9.43 1.28 4.72
N ALA A 137 -8.26 0.97 5.30
CA ALA A 137 -8.17 -0.02 6.36
C ALA A 137 -8.97 0.39 7.62
N LEU A 138 -8.93 1.66 7.99
CA LEU A 138 -9.68 2.18 9.14
C LEU A 138 -11.19 2.21 8.87
N ALA A 139 -11.63 2.63 7.69
CA ALA A 139 -13.04 2.60 7.31
C ALA A 139 -13.61 1.18 7.31
N LEU A 140 -12.87 0.22 6.75
CA LEU A 140 -13.27 -1.20 6.74
C LEU A 140 -13.26 -1.85 8.13
N ALA A 141 -12.58 -1.24 9.11
CA ALA A 141 -12.64 -1.65 10.51
C ALA A 141 -13.67 -0.86 11.34
N GLY A 142 -14.50 -0.01 10.71
CA GLY A 142 -15.45 0.84 11.42
C GLY A 142 -14.81 1.97 12.25
N ARG A 143 -13.52 2.26 12.02
CA ARG A 143 -12.71 3.29 12.71
C ARG A 143 -12.38 4.49 11.80
N GLY A 144 -13.04 4.59 10.65
CA GLY A 144 -12.89 5.66 9.69
C GLY A 144 -14.25 6.25 9.30
N ASP A 145 -14.21 7.32 8.51
CA ASP A 145 -15.39 7.97 7.98
C ASP A 145 -15.20 8.33 6.50
N VAL A 146 -16.32 8.60 5.82
CA VAL A 146 -16.34 8.87 4.38
C VAL A 146 -15.67 10.19 4.02
N ASP A 147 -15.66 11.17 4.92
CA ASP A 147 -15.08 12.49 4.66
C ASP A 147 -13.54 12.39 4.63
N ARG A 148 -12.96 11.58 5.51
CA ARG A 148 -11.53 11.25 5.49
C ARG A 148 -11.11 10.50 4.24
N LEU A 149 -11.90 9.50 3.83
CA LEU A 149 -11.66 8.79 2.56
C LEU A 149 -11.68 9.76 1.37
N ARG A 150 -12.65 10.67 1.34
CA ARG A 150 -12.74 11.69 0.29
C ARG A 150 -11.53 12.61 0.31
N GLY A 151 -11.16 13.12 1.49
CA GLY A 151 -9.96 13.95 1.67
C GLY A 151 -8.68 13.25 1.22
N ALA A 152 -8.52 11.97 1.51
CA ALA A 152 -7.37 11.18 1.05
C ALA A 152 -7.31 11.05 -0.49
N VAL A 153 -8.46 10.85 -1.13
CA VAL A 153 -8.56 10.79 -2.61
C VAL A 153 -8.28 12.18 -3.22
N GLU A 154 -8.82 13.25 -2.63
CA GLU A 154 -8.60 14.62 -3.09
C GLU A 154 -7.13 15.03 -2.96
N ALA A 155 -6.50 14.78 -1.81
CA ALA A 155 -5.09 15.07 -1.56
C ALA A 155 -4.15 14.34 -2.53
N PHE A 156 -4.50 13.13 -2.98
CA PHE A 156 -3.73 12.43 -4.02
C PHE A 156 -3.75 13.17 -5.36
N ASN A 157 -4.93 13.69 -5.76
CA ASN A 157 -5.06 14.44 -7.01
C ASN A 157 -4.41 15.82 -6.89
N GLU A 158 -4.57 16.50 -5.74
CA GLU A 158 -3.99 17.81 -5.47
C GLU A 158 -2.45 17.77 -5.52
N HIS A 159 -1.86 16.74 -4.92
CA HIS A 159 -0.41 16.60 -4.78
C HIS A 159 0.24 15.66 -5.80
N TRP A 160 -0.46 15.42 -6.92
CA TRP A 160 0.03 14.53 -7.97
C TRP A 160 1.39 14.98 -8.51
N ALA A 161 1.57 16.28 -8.76
CA ALA A 161 2.80 16.81 -9.35
C ALA A 161 4.02 16.54 -8.45
N GLU A 162 3.90 16.74 -7.14
CA GLU A 162 4.96 16.49 -6.16
C GLU A 162 5.31 15.00 -6.06
N LEU A 163 4.31 14.13 -6.20
CA LEU A 163 4.51 12.68 -6.24
C LEU A 163 5.20 12.25 -7.55
N GLU A 164 4.75 12.77 -8.70
CA GLU A 164 5.24 12.42 -10.04
C GLU A 164 6.72 12.79 -10.24
N VAL A 165 7.18 13.90 -9.65
CA VAL A 165 8.60 14.33 -9.67
C VAL A 165 9.55 13.23 -9.20
N ARG A 166 9.10 12.36 -8.28
CA ARG A 166 9.90 11.25 -7.73
C ARG A 166 9.85 9.98 -8.57
N ARG A 167 8.93 9.87 -9.53
CA ARG A 167 8.84 8.72 -10.43
C ARG A 167 10.14 8.53 -11.18
N CYS A 168 10.63 7.29 -11.23
CA CYS A 168 11.85 6.92 -11.96
C CYS A 168 13.07 7.76 -11.55
N ARG A 169 13.17 8.18 -10.29
CA ARG A 169 14.39 8.75 -9.71
C ARG A 169 15.10 7.70 -8.84
N GLY A 170 16.40 7.86 -8.67
CA GLY A 170 17.20 7.04 -7.76
C GLY A 170 17.03 7.44 -6.30
N GLY A 171 17.56 6.57 -5.45
CA GLY A 171 17.40 6.63 -4.01
C GLY A 171 15.95 6.47 -3.53
N THR A 172 15.80 6.43 -2.22
CA THR A 172 14.49 6.34 -1.55
C THR A 172 14.44 7.40 -0.46
N HIS A 173 13.30 8.05 -0.31
CA HIS A 173 13.10 9.10 0.68
C HIS A 173 14.06 10.29 0.54
N ILE A 174 14.14 10.80 -0.70
CA ILE A 174 14.98 11.96 -1.09
C ILE A 174 14.06 13.04 -1.66
N GLY A 175 14.46 14.31 -1.51
CA GLY A 175 13.73 15.49 -1.96
C GLY A 175 12.93 16.13 -0.81
N ASP A 176 12.25 17.23 -1.12
CA ASP A 176 11.60 18.11 -0.14
C ASP A 176 10.59 17.38 0.76
N TYR A 177 10.01 16.30 0.25
CA TYR A 177 8.96 15.53 0.93
C TYR A 177 9.35 14.09 1.27
N GLY A 178 10.60 13.68 1.05
CA GLY A 178 11.04 12.33 1.42
C GLY A 178 10.23 11.19 0.76
N ILE A 179 9.69 11.44 -0.44
CA ILE A 179 8.88 10.47 -1.19
C ILE A 179 9.81 9.49 -1.92
N ALA A 180 9.55 8.20 -1.73
CA ALA A 180 10.19 7.13 -2.49
C ALA A 180 9.47 6.88 -3.83
N PRO A 181 10.19 6.57 -4.92
CA PRO A 181 9.59 6.45 -6.26
C PRO A 181 8.46 5.40 -6.36
N TYR A 182 8.58 4.29 -5.61
CA TYR A 182 7.57 3.22 -5.62
C TYR A 182 6.20 3.65 -5.09
N TYR A 183 6.11 4.82 -4.44
CA TYR A 183 4.85 5.38 -3.98
C TYR A 183 3.93 5.81 -5.10
N VAL A 184 4.47 6.07 -6.30
CA VAL A 184 3.65 6.48 -7.46
C VAL A 184 2.62 5.40 -7.79
N MET A 185 3.07 4.17 -8.08
CA MET A 185 2.14 3.09 -8.46
C MET A 185 1.43 2.48 -7.27
N TYR A 186 2.06 2.49 -6.09
CA TYR A 186 1.40 2.13 -4.85
C TYR A 186 0.20 3.03 -4.56
N GLY A 187 0.35 4.35 -4.69
CA GLY A 187 -0.71 5.33 -4.46
C GLY A 187 -1.89 5.10 -5.39
N HIS A 188 -1.63 4.95 -6.70
CA HIS A 188 -2.70 4.66 -7.68
C HIS A 188 -3.55 3.43 -7.31
N ARG A 189 -2.90 2.33 -6.90
CA ARG A 189 -3.61 1.11 -6.47
C ARG A 189 -4.60 1.40 -5.35
N TYR A 190 -4.18 2.11 -4.31
CA TYR A 190 -5.00 2.29 -3.12
C TYR A 190 -5.96 3.48 -3.19
N VAL A 191 -5.66 4.49 -3.99
CA VAL A 191 -6.63 5.54 -4.32
C VAL A 191 -7.79 4.95 -5.09
N ALA A 192 -7.53 4.05 -6.05
CA ALA A 192 -8.61 3.34 -6.76
C ALA A 192 -9.53 2.61 -5.77
N MET A 193 -8.95 1.93 -4.77
CA MET A 193 -9.70 1.23 -3.74
C MET A 193 -10.50 2.19 -2.86
N ALA A 194 -9.91 3.31 -2.45
CA ALA A 194 -10.58 4.34 -1.65
C ALA A 194 -11.77 4.95 -2.40
N ILE A 195 -11.64 5.20 -3.70
CA ILE A 195 -12.74 5.69 -4.55
C ILE A 195 -13.95 4.76 -4.50
N GLU A 196 -13.73 3.44 -4.47
CA GLU A 196 -14.83 2.47 -4.40
C GLU A 196 -15.52 2.39 -3.04
N LEU A 197 -14.99 3.05 -2.01
CA LEU A 197 -15.65 3.22 -0.71
C LEU A 197 -16.39 4.56 -0.58
N LEU A 198 -16.23 5.49 -1.53
CA LEU A 198 -16.99 6.74 -1.57
C LEU A 198 -18.47 6.49 -1.96
N PRO A 199 -19.37 7.47 -1.74
CA PRO A 199 -20.73 7.42 -2.26
C PRO A 199 -20.73 7.25 -3.77
N GLU A 200 -21.63 6.41 -4.30
CA GLU A 200 -21.65 6.03 -5.71
C GLU A 200 -21.66 7.23 -6.67
N ALA A 201 -22.37 8.31 -6.30
CA ALA A 201 -22.48 9.54 -7.07
C ALA A 201 -21.14 10.27 -7.27
N GLU A 202 -20.16 10.07 -6.40
CA GLU A 202 -18.86 10.77 -6.45
C GLU A 202 -17.82 9.99 -7.27
N ARG A 203 -17.95 8.66 -7.34
CA ARG A 203 -16.88 7.76 -7.82
C ARG A 203 -16.44 8.04 -9.25
N ALA A 204 -17.39 8.31 -10.14
CA ALA A 204 -17.11 8.50 -11.56
C ALA A 204 -16.14 9.66 -11.82
N GLU A 205 -16.30 10.78 -11.12
CA GLU A 205 -15.44 11.94 -11.25
C GLU A 205 -14.03 11.66 -10.74
N HIS A 206 -13.91 11.03 -9.56
CA HIS A 206 -12.62 10.66 -9.00
C HIS A 206 -11.88 9.62 -9.86
N ARG A 207 -12.59 8.66 -10.46
CA ARG A 207 -12.00 7.69 -11.41
C ARG A 207 -11.39 8.40 -12.62
N VAL A 208 -12.09 9.38 -13.19
CA VAL A 208 -11.56 10.16 -14.34
C VAL A 208 -10.25 10.87 -13.96
N ARG A 209 -10.17 11.48 -12.78
CA ARG A 209 -8.93 12.13 -12.32
C ARG A 209 -7.79 11.12 -12.12
N LEU A 210 -8.07 10.02 -11.41
CA LEU A 210 -7.09 8.95 -11.20
C LEU A 210 -6.56 8.39 -12.53
N TYR A 211 -7.46 8.12 -13.48
CA TYR A 211 -7.09 7.59 -14.79
C TYR A 211 -6.32 8.62 -15.62
N THR A 212 -6.61 9.91 -15.49
CA THR A 212 -5.83 10.98 -16.12
C THR A 212 -4.37 10.91 -15.67
N HIS A 213 -4.11 10.85 -14.37
CA HIS A 213 -2.76 10.72 -13.81
C HIS A 213 -2.08 9.40 -14.22
N LEU A 214 -2.84 8.30 -14.23
CA LEU A 214 -2.32 7.00 -14.61
C LEU A 214 -1.92 6.97 -16.09
N PHE A 215 -2.77 7.47 -16.99
CA PHE A 215 -2.48 7.48 -18.44
C PHE A 215 -1.46 8.54 -18.83
N GLU A 216 -1.30 9.61 -18.06
CA GLU A 216 -0.22 10.58 -18.22
C GLU A 216 1.15 9.89 -18.20
N ILE A 217 1.33 8.84 -17.41
CA ILE A 217 2.62 8.15 -17.23
C ILE A 217 2.73 6.80 -17.95
N GLN A 218 1.71 6.37 -18.69
CA GLN A 218 1.70 5.08 -19.39
C GLN A 218 2.76 5.05 -20.49
N GLY A 219 3.57 3.98 -20.50
CA GLY A 219 4.65 3.79 -21.47
C GLY A 219 5.76 4.85 -21.46
N MET A 220 5.71 5.81 -20.53
CA MET A 220 6.70 6.86 -20.40
C MET A 220 7.85 6.41 -19.50
N GLU A 221 9.01 6.17 -20.09
CA GLU A 221 10.26 6.05 -19.35
C GLU A 221 10.84 7.46 -19.09
N LYS A 222 11.36 7.70 -17.88
CA LYS A 222 12.13 8.91 -17.57
C LYS A 222 13.62 8.56 -17.55
N ASN A 223 14.46 9.55 -17.88
CA ASN A 223 15.92 9.45 -17.86
C ASN A 223 16.51 9.44 -16.42
N GLY A 224 15.96 8.61 -15.53
CA GLY A 224 16.57 8.34 -14.22
C GLY A 224 16.92 9.59 -13.42
N ASP A 225 18.11 9.60 -12.82
CA ASP A 225 18.70 10.75 -12.13
C ASP A 225 19.45 11.72 -13.04
N ALA A 226 19.37 11.58 -14.37
CA ALA A 226 20.01 12.53 -15.27
C ALA A 226 19.40 13.93 -15.07
N GLY A 227 20.26 14.94 -15.07
CA GLY A 227 19.84 16.33 -14.98
C GLY A 227 18.96 16.73 -16.16
N GLU A 228 18.20 17.83 -16.01
CA GLU A 228 17.56 18.46 -17.17
C GLU A 228 18.61 18.74 -18.25
N GLY A 229 18.45 18.15 -19.44
CA GLY A 229 19.40 18.28 -20.55
C GLY A 229 20.47 17.19 -20.65
N GLU A 230 20.50 16.20 -19.75
CA GLU A 230 21.38 15.03 -19.86
C GLU A 230 20.59 13.81 -20.38
N GLU A 231 21.06 13.23 -21.49
CA GLU A 231 20.55 11.95 -21.98
C GLU A 231 21.19 10.81 -21.18
N ALA A 232 20.49 10.29 -20.17
CA ALA A 232 20.76 8.92 -19.74
C ALA A 232 20.30 7.98 -20.86
N PRO A 233 21.13 7.00 -21.28
CA PRO A 233 20.70 6.02 -22.26
C PRO A 233 19.46 5.33 -21.71
N PRO A 234 18.34 5.31 -22.45
CA PRO A 234 17.14 4.66 -21.97
C PRO A 234 17.47 3.17 -21.81
N PHE A 235 17.05 2.59 -20.68
CA PHE A 235 17.35 1.19 -20.39
C PHE A 235 16.73 0.23 -21.42
N PHE A 236 15.70 0.71 -22.13
CA PHE A 236 15.09 0.10 -23.31
C PHE A 236 15.12 1.09 -24.47
N ASN A 237 15.27 0.60 -25.70
CA ASN A 237 15.35 1.46 -26.88
C ASN A 237 14.01 2.10 -27.28
N GLU A 238 12.87 1.63 -26.75
CA GLU A 238 11.54 2.08 -27.17
C GLU A 238 10.55 2.17 -25.99
N PRO A 239 9.63 3.16 -26.01
CA PRO A 239 8.46 3.21 -25.13
C PRO A 239 7.65 1.91 -25.19
N ASP A 240 7.15 1.45 -24.05
CA ASP A 240 6.26 0.29 -23.97
C ASP A 240 4.86 0.77 -23.59
N PRO A 241 4.00 1.11 -24.57
CA PRO A 241 2.70 1.71 -24.33
C PRO A 241 1.74 0.79 -23.58
N GLY A 242 2.07 -0.49 -23.40
CA GLY A 242 1.27 -1.43 -22.61
C GLY A 242 1.62 -1.45 -21.12
N SER A 243 2.48 -0.55 -20.65
CA SER A 243 3.13 -0.71 -19.34
C SER A 243 3.21 0.55 -18.48
N TRP A 244 3.46 0.35 -17.18
CA TRP A 244 3.73 1.40 -16.21
C TRP A 244 4.98 1.08 -15.41
N ASN A 245 5.80 2.09 -15.15
CA ASN A 245 7.03 1.95 -14.38
C ASN A 245 7.22 3.16 -13.45
N ASP A 246 7.66 2.90 -12.22
CA ASP A 246 7.92 3.90 -11.18
C ASP A 246 9.37 3.95 -10.71
N ARG A 247 10.21 3.00 -11.13
CA ARG A 247 11.62 2.95 -10.75
C ARG A 247 12.50 3.15 -11.96
N VAL A 248 13.73 3.59 -11.67
CA VAL A 248 14.87 3.58 -12.60
C VAL A 248 15.22 2.19 -13.16
N PHE A 249 14.61 1.11 -12.66
CA PHE A 249 14.93 -0.26 -13.04
C PHE A 249 13.81 -0.88 -13.88
N PRO A 250 14.12 -1.36 -15.10
CA PRO A 250 13.22 -2.15 -15.95
C PRO A 250 12.38 -3.21 -15.26
N ARG A 251 13.01 -3.97 -14.35
CA ARG A 251 12.37 -5.09 -13.64
C ARG A 251 11.17 -4.67 -12.78
N SER A 252 11.01 -3.38 -12.50
CA SER A 252 9.90 -2.85 -11.69
C SER A 252 8.65 -2.59 -12.53
N ARG A 253 8.75 -2.64 -13.87
CA ARG A 253 7.60 -2.50 -14.77
C ARG A 253 6.50 -3.52 -14.49
N SER A 254 6.84 -4.75 -14.11
CA SER A 254 5.84 -5.74 -13.74
C SER A 254 5.03 -5.32 -12.50
N TYR A 255 5.68 -4.70 -11.52
CA TYR A 255 5.01 -4.14 -10.34
C TYR A 255 4.12 -2.94 -10.72
N GLY A 256 4.66 -2.00 -11.49
CA GLY A 256 3.92 -0.82 -11.93
C GLY A 256 2.70 -1.20 -12.76
N THR A 257 2.88 -2.02 -13.80
CA THR A 257 1.77 -2.53 -14.62
C THR A 257 0.75 -3.30 -13.79
N ALA A 258 1.16 -4.15 -12.84
CA ALA A 258 0.20 -4.84 -11.98
C ALA A 258 -0.64 -3.87 -11.14
N CYS A 259 -0.02 -2.84 -10.56
CA CYS A 259 -0.75 -1.82 -9.79
C CYS A 259 -1.70 -1.00 -10.69
N ALA A 260 -1.27 -0.64 -11.91
CA ALA A 260 -2.11 0.05 -12.88
C ALA A 260 -3.33 -0.81 -13.26
N MET A 261 -3.12 -2.08 -13.56
CA MET A 261 -4.21 -3.01 -13.90
C MET A 261 -5.18 -3.18 -12.73
N LEU A 262 -4.69 -3.31 -11.49
CA LEU A 262 -5.55 -3.37 -10.31
C LEU A 262 -6.36 -2.07 -10.15
N ALA A 263 -5.75 -0.90 -10.34
CA ALA A 263 -6.43 0.39 -10.26
C ALA A 263 -7.52 0.56 -11.34
N LEU A 264 -7.23 0.16 -12.57
CA LEU A 264 -8.17 0.23 -13.70
C LEU A 264 -9.34 -0.75 -13.53
N LEU A 265 -9.06 -1.95 -13.01
CA LEU A 265 -10.07 -2.99 -12.82
C LEU A 265 -10.89 -2.80 -11.53
N GLN A 266 -10.41 -1.98 -10.60
CA GLN A 266 -10.98 -1.80 -9.26
C GLN A 266 -12.52 -1.63 -9.23
N PRO A 267 -13.17 -0.86 -10.14
CA PRO A 267 -14.64 -0.73 -10.14
C PRO A 267 -15.40 -2.05 -10.36
N GLY A 268 -14.76 -3.04 -10.99
CA GLY A 268 -15.33 -4.36 -11.24
C GLY A 268 -14.84 -5.44 -10.26
N LEU A 269 -13.98 -5.09 -9.31
CA LEU A 269 -13.52 -6.02 -8.27
C LEU A 269 -14.49 -5.94 -7.07
N PRO A 270 -14.76 -7.06 -6.37
CA PRO A 270 -15.35 -7.01 -5.03
C PRO A 270 -14.58 -6.04 -4.13
N LEU A 271 -15.33 -5.35 -3.27
CA LEU A 271 -14.75 -4.55 -2.21
C LEU A 271 -13.90 -5.44 -1.29
N PRO A 272 -12.82 -4.91 -0.70
CA PRO A 272 -12.08 -5.65 0.31
C PRO A 272 -12.99 -5.99 1.50
N ALA A 273 -12.74 -7.13 2.14
CA ALA A 273 -13.49 -7.52 3.34
C ALA A 273 -13.40 -6.46 4.45
N ALA A 274 -14.53 -6.23 5.11
CA ALA A 274 -14.57 -5.49 6.38
C ALA A 274 -14.02 -6.36 7.51
N TRP A 275 -13.51 -5.72 8.56
CA TRP A 275 -13.16 -6.42 9.80
C TRP A 275 -14.41 -6.58 10.66
N GLU A 276 -14.78 -7.82 10.90
CA GLU A 276 -15.83 -8.20 11.84
C GLU A 276 -15.17 -9.03 12.95
N PRO A 277 -14.90 -8.46 14.13
CA PRO A 277 -14.29 -9.24 15.21
C PRO A 277 -15.20 -10.43 15.55
N ALA A 278 -14.60 -11.57 15.87
CA ALA A 278 -15.35 -12.72 16.36
C ALA A 278 -16.22 -12.27 17.53
N ALA A 279 -17.52 -12.62 17.50
CA ALA A 279 -18.44 -12.27 18.57
C ALA A 279 -17.82 -12.74 19.89
N THR A 280 -17.55 -11.80 20.80
CA THR A 280 -17.19 -12.15 22.16
C THR A 280 -18.38 -12.91 22.72
N GLU A 281 -18.21 -14.20 23.03
CA GLU A 281 -19.19 -14.91 23.85
C GLU A 281 -19.31 -14.12 25.15
N ASP A 282 -20.45 -13.45 25.33
CA ASP A 282 -20.76 -12.70 26.56
C ASP A 282 -20.55 -13.64 27.77
N GLU A 283 -19.62 -13.28 28.66
CA GLU A 283 -19.44 -13.92 29.97
C GLU A 283 -20.58 -13.59 30.94
#